data_AF-A0A367IUH7-F1
#
_entry.id   AF-A0A367IUH7-F1
#
_cell.length_a   1.000
_cell.length_b   1.000
_cell.length_c   1.000
_cell.angle_alpha   90.00
_cell.angle_beta   90.00
_cell.angle_gamma   90.00
#
_symmetry.space_group_name_H-M   'P 1'
#
loop_
_entity.id
_entity.type
_entity.pdbx_description
1 polymer ?
#
loop_
_entity_poly.entity_id
_entity_poly.type
_entity_poly.pdbx_seq_one_letter_code
_entity_poly.pdbx_strand_id
1 'polypeptide(L)'
;GEANEEAIKRLYDIVRVEKKREEFGDALFVDSDDITSFSQGRSTNSHDTIDLQQTVDTINLAVFTYLLSTFNEIKTCINAFFCFVEPFVKKHTTESLELYHLLRCNVFYQRLDSLVESGDTFDYNQVVEESFPDNPTKYYLIPDHSDNKRIMAELRSNREQILKENTDSILESDYGNPDVLQQKLYTYVNARWQDIKATQQNLNKKPESESESEMEEEQVEEPIVLDEDLEDQRIRNDSINSVVADMRKQSIASLSPEPYVPSPSPEAYAPSQSSQLPELPHSSQTSEVPKAQPHEEHQSSPIPQAQEEPPVPQAQEEPPVPQAQQRRRQLPQVIRRRRSSTEFDQTNLPPDMYIPDSGGPPRKFPKVRKKSEPWTDEETKELEQGLIRLKAKLWVQIRKKSQLLQHRELTALKDKARNEIKRRKRLGIDLGGFVYAEAD
;
A
#
# COMPACT_ATOMS: atom_id res chain seq x y z
N GLY A 1 -5.10 -24.66 -10.39
CA GLY A 1 -4.67 -23.29 -10.75
C GLY A 1 -5.59 -22.77 -11.82
N GLU A 2 -5.30 -23.08 -13.08
CA GLU A 2 -5.98 -22.50 -14.26
C GLU A 2 -7.49 -22.76 -14.34
N ALA A 3 -7.96 -23.98 -14.02
CA ALA A 3 -9.39 -24.30 -14.07
C ALA A 3 -10.25 -23.51 -13.05
N ASN A 4 -9.67 -23.11 -11.91
CA ASN A 4 -10.35 -22.25 -10.94
C ASN A 4 -10.37 -20.79 -11.41
N GLU A 5 -9.29 -20.34 -12.05
CA GLU A 5 -9.17 -18.97 -12.54
C GLU A 5 -10.17 -18.69 -13.67
N GLU A 6 -10.38 -19.64 -14.59
CA GLU A 6 -11.37 -19.50 -15.65
C GLU A 6 -12.81 -19.53 -15.14
N ALA A 7 -13.11 -20.36 -14.13
CA ALA A 7 -14.43 -20.41 -13.48
C ALA A 7 -14.74 -19.09 -12.75
N ILE A 8 -13.76 -18.56 -12.02
CA ILE A 8 -13.86 -17.27 -11.33
C ILE A 8 -14.09 -16.13 -12.34
N LYS A 9 -13.34 -16.13 -13.45
CA LYS A 9 -13.49 -15.13 -14.51
C LYS A 9 -14.89 -15.17 -15.15
N ARG A 10 -15.43 -16.36 -15.42
CA ARG A 10 -16.80 -16.51 -15.95
C ARG A 10 -17.86 -15.99 -14.98
N LEU A 11 -17.72 -16.28 -13.68
CA LEU A 11 -18.61 -15.73 -12.65
C LEU A 11 -18.53 -14.20 -12.60
N TYR A 12 -17.32 -13.64 -12.64
CA TYR A 12 -17.11 -12.19 -12.71
C TYR A 12 -17.79 -11.56 -13.93
N ASP A 13 -17.63 -12.16 -15.11
CA ASP A 13 -18.25 -11.65 -16.34
C ASP A 13 -19.79 -11.72 -16.29
N ILE A 14 -20.37 -12.77 -15.69
CA ILE A 14 -21.82 -12.88 -15.49
C ILE A 14 -22.33 -11.75 -14.57
N VAL A 15 -21.71 -11.59 -13.40
CA VAL A 15 -22.08 -10.56 -12.42
C VAL A 15 -21.92 -9.16 -13.04
N ARG A 16 -20.87 -8.93 -13.81
CA ARG A 16 -20.60 -7.65 -14.48
C ARG A 16 -21.61 -7.34 -15.60
N VAL A 17 -22.02 -8.35 -16.37
CA VAL A 17 -22.98 -8.19 -17.47
C VAL A 17 -24.39 -7.94 -16.96
N GLU A 18 -24.80 -8.61 -15.88
CA GLU A 18 -26.10 -8.36 -15.24
C GLU A 18 -26.17 -6.95 -14.62
N LYS A 19 -25.05 -6.42 -14.13
CA LYS A 19 -24.98 -5.06 -13.55
C LYS A 19 -25.08 -3.91 -14.56
N LYS A 20 -24.77 -4.16 -15.84
CA LYS A 20 -25.09 -3.19 -16.91
C LYS A 20 -26.59 -3.09 -17.21
N ARG A 21 -27.42 -3.97 -16.63
CA ARG A 21 -28.88 -3.97 -16.73
C ARG A 21 -29.48 -3.45 -15.41
N GLU A 22 -29.47 -2.13 -15.28
CA GLU A 22 -30.50 -1.30 -14.63
C GLU A 22 -30.69 -1.19 -13.11
N GLU A 23 -30.17 -2.02 -12.19
CA GLU A 23 -30.58 -1.87 -10.75
C GLU A 23 -29.49 -1.88 -9.66
N PHE A 24 -28.25 -2.29 -9.92
CA PHE A 24 -27.25 -2.54 -8.84
C PHE A 24 -26.05 -1.58 -8.77
N GLY A 25 -26.09 -0.44 -9.48
CA GLY A 25 -24.99 0.53 -9.51
C GLY A 25 -23.66 -0.04 -10.04
N ASP A 26 -22.63 0.79 -10.16
CA ASP A 26 -21.29 0.38 -10.63
C ASP A 26 -20.53 -0.53 -9.63
N ALA A 27 -21.14 -0.92 -8.51
CA ALA A 27 -20.50 -1.73 -7.49
C ALA A 27 -20.40 -3.19 -7.95
N LEU A 28 -19.19 -3.74 -8.09
CA LEU A 28 -18.95 -5.14 -8.51
C LEU A 28 -19.44 -6.19 -7.48
N PHE A 29 -19.74 -5.78 -6.25
CA PHE A 29 -20.21 -6.62 -5.15
C PHE A 29 -21.74 -6.65 -5.04
N VAL A 30 -22.27 -7.75 -4.53
CA VAL A 30 -23.71 -8.00 -4.38
C VAL A 30 -24.12 -7.68 -2.94
N ASP A 31 -25.14 -6.83 -2.78
CA ASP A 31 -25.73 -6.55 -1.47
C ASP A 31 -26.71 -7.66 -1.08
N SER A 32 -26.56 -8.19 0.13
CA SER A 32 -27.45 -9.24 0.61
C SER A 32 -28.80 -8.69 1.07
N ASP A 33 -28.83 -7.46 1.57
CA ASP A 33 -30.08 -6.83 2.04
C ASP A 33 -31.02 -6.56 0.85
N ASP A 34 -30.48 -6.18 -0.30
CA ASP A 34 -31.24 -5.99 -1.53
C ASP A 34 -31.88 -7.31 -2.01
N ILE A 35 -31.13 -8.40 -1.92
CA ILE A 35 -31.59 -9.71 -2.39
C ILE A 35 -32.63 -10.31 -1.42
N THR A 36 -32.40 -10.18 -0.12
CA THR A 36 -33.32 -10.71 0.91
C THR A 36 -34.60 -9.87 1.01
N SER A 37 -34.53 -8.56 0.80
CA SER A 37 -35.72 -7.70 0.75
C SER A 37 -36.61 -8.02 -0.46
N PHE A 38 -36.01 -8.35 -1.62
CA PHE A 38 -36.74 -8.86 -2.77
C PHE A 38 -37.45 -10.19 -2.48
N SER A 39 -36.83 -11.06 -1.68
CA SER A 39 -37.39 -12.35 -1.33
C SER A 39 -38.51 -12.26 -0.29
N GLN A 40 -38.50 -11.25 0.61
CA GLN A 40 -39.53 -11.05 1.66
C GLN A 40 -40.96 -10.83 1.12
N GLY A 41 -41.12 -10.41 -0.13
CA GLY A 41 -42.44 -10.33 -0.79
C GLY A 41 -43.04 -11.70 -1.12
N ARG A 42 -42.26 -12.78 -1.00
CA ARG A 42 -42.67 -14.17 -1.17
C ARG A 42 -42.44 -14.87 0.17
N SER A 43 -43.32 -15.79 0.56
CA SER A 43 -43.14 -16.59 1.79
C SER A 43 -41.93 -17.52 1.63
N THR A 44 -40.72 -17.00 1.76
CA THR A 44 -39.48 -17.78 1.70
C THR A 44 -39.24 -18.44 3.04
N ASN A 45 -38.90 -19.73 3.01
CA ASN A 45 -38.53 -20.45 4.23
C ASN A 45 -37.20 -19.88 4.75
N SER A 46 -36.99 -19.92 6.07
CA SER A 46 -35.74 -19.48 6.70
C SER A 46 -34.50 -20.20 6.12
N HIS A 47 -34.67 -21.42 5.61
CA HIS A 47 -33.62 -22.15 4.90
C HIS A 47 -33.20 -21.43 3.61
N ASP A 48 -34.18 -21.01 2.79
CA ASP A 48 -33.93 -20.36 1.50
C ASP A 48 -33.18 -19.03 1.70
N THR A 49 -33.50 -18.28 2.76
CA THR A 49 -32.81 -17.02 3.06
C THR A 49 -31.35 -17.22 3.41
N ILE A 50 -31.01 -18.33 4.07
CA ILE A 50 -29.62 -18.61 4.47
C ILE A 50 -28.81 -19.15 3.29
N ASP A 51 -29.40 -20.02 2.47
CA ASP A 51 -28.76 -20.50 1.23
C ASP A 51 -28.46 -19.34 0.28
N LEU A 52 -29.38 -18.37 0.20
CA LEU A 52 -29.21 -17.16 -0.59
C LEU A 52 -28.08 -16.30 -0.05
N GLN A 53 -28.03 -16.06 1.27
CA GLN A 53 -26.92 -15.34 1.92
C GLN A 53 -25.56 -16.00 1.63
N GLN A 54 -25.46 -17.32 1.76
CA GLN A 54 -24.22 -18.05 1.49
C GLN A 54 -23.80 -17.95 0.02
N THR A 55 -24.76 -17.97 -0.89
CA THR A 55 -24.51 -17.77 -2.32
C THR A 55 -23.95 -16.38 -2.57
N VAL A 56 -24.54 -15.35 -1.98
CA VAL A 56 -24.04 -13.96 -2.06
C VAL A 56 -22.62 -13.84 -1.49
N ASP A 57 -22.37 -14.38 -0.31
CA ASP A 57 -21.04 -14.38 0.32
C ASP A 57 -19.99 -15.08 -0.57
N THR A 58 -20.38 -16.21 -1.18
CA THR A 58 -19.50 -16.96 -2.10
C THR A 58 -19.18 -16.15 -3.35
N ILE A 59 -20.18 -15.51 -3.94
CA ILE A 59 -20.00 -14.64 -5.12
C ILE A 59 -19.09 -13.47 -4.77
N ASN A 60 -19.34 -12.78 -3.67
CA ASN A 60 -18.54 -11.63 -3.23
C ASN A 60 -17.09 -12.03 -2.95
N LEU A 61 -16.86 -13.18 -2.30
CA LEU A 61 -15.51 -13.69 -2.06
C LEU A 61 -14.80 -14.04 -3.38
N ALA A 62 -15.51 -14.62 -4.35
CA ALA A 62 -14.94 -14.94 -5.66
C ALA A 62 -14.57 -13.67 -6.46
N VAL A 63 -15.46 -12.68 -6.48
CA VAL A 63 -15.21 -11.37 -7.12
C VAL A 63 -14.03 -10.66 -6.46
N PHE A 64 -13.99 -10.61 -5.12
CA PHE A 64 -12.87 -10.05 -4.37
C PHE A 64 -11.54 -10.72 -4.72
N THR A 65 -11.53 -12.06 -4.75
CA THR A 65 -10.34 -12.85 -5.09
C THR A 65 -9.86 -12.55 -6.51
N TYR A 66 -10.79 -12.49 -7.46
CA TYR A 66 -10.48 -12.18 -8.86
C TYR A 66 -9.82 -10.81 -9.02
N LEU A 67 -10.44 -9.77 -8.46
CA LEU A 67 -9.96 -8.39 -8.57
C LEU A 67 -8.54 -8.25 -7.98
N LEU A 68 -8.31 -8.83 -6.80
CA LEU A 68 -6.99 -8.80 -6.19
C LEU A 68 -5.95 -9.66 -6.91
N SER A 69 -6.33 -10.84 -7.43
CA SER A 69 -5.40 -11.69 -8.19
C SER A 69 -4.92 -11.06 -9.49
N THR A 70 -5.74 -10.18 -10.08
CA THR A 70 -5.39 -9.43 -11.29
C THR A 70 -4.76 -8.07 -10.99
N PHE A 71 -4.55 -7.76 -9.69
CA PHE A 71 -4.07 -6.46 -9.19
C PHE A 71 -4.86 -5.26 -9.74
N ASN A 72 -6.13 -5.47 -10.08
CA ASN A 72 -7.03 -4.45 -10.58
C ASN A 72 -7.92 -3.94 -9.46
N GLU A 73 -8.11 -2.63 -9.40
CA GLU A 73 -9.11 -1.99 -8.53
C GLU A 73 -8.97 -2.31 -7.02
N ILE A 74 -7.73 -2.40 -6.50
CA ILE A 74 -7.49 -2.67 -5.07
C ILE A 74 -8.27 -1.73 -4.15
N LYS A 75 -8.44 -0.46 -4.53
CA LYS A 75 -9.26 0.53 -3.80
C LYS A 75 -10.73 0.10 -3.67
N THR A 76 -11.30 -0.46 -4.73
CA THR A 76 -12.68 -1.00 -4.72
C THR A 76 -12.77 -2.15 -3.73
N CYS A 77 -11.80 -3.07 -3.74
CA CYS A 77 -11.72 -4.17 -2.78
C CYS A 77 -11.60 -3.70 -1.33
N ILE A 78 -10.81 -2.65 -1.06
CA ILE A 78 -10.70 -2.05 0.28
C ILE A 78 -12.05 -1.50 0.75
N ASN A 79 -12.75 -0.76 -0.10
CA ASN A 79 -14.03 -0.14 0.28
C ASN A 79 -15.12 -1.21 0.48
N ALA A 80 -15.04 -2.32 -0.26
CA ALA A 80 -16.02 -3.40 -0.18
C ALA A 80 -15.74 -4.43 0.92
N PHE A 81 -14.55 -4.42 1.53
CA PHE A 81 -14.07 -5.50 2.39
C PHE A 81 -15.04 -5.80 3.54
N PHE A 82 -15.34 -4.80 4.37
CA PHE A 82 -16.20 -4.98 5.54
C PHE A 82 -17.69 -4.99 5.19
N CYS A 83 -18.10 -4.37 4.09
CA CYS A 83 -19.52 -4.30 3.70
C CYS A 83 -20.02 -5.51 2.91
N PHE A 84 -19.16 -6.20 2.16
CA PHE A 84 -19.61 -7.22 1.20
C PHE A 84 -18.84 -8.53 1.28
N VAL A 85 -17.55 -8.49 1.66
CA VAL A 85 -16.72 -9.70 1.77
C VAL A 85 -16.81 -10.30 3.18
N GLU A 86 -16.90 -9.43 4.18
CA GLU A 86 -16.99 -9.79 5.60
C GLU A 86 -18.16 -9.15 6.38
N PRO A 87 -19.39 -9.08 5.83
CA PRO A 87 -20.48 -8.27 6.41
C PRO A 87 -21.05 -8.78 7.74
N PHE A 88 -21.07 -10.10 7.95
CA PHE A 88 -21.81 -10.71 9.07
C PHE A 88 -20.91 -11.42 10.08
N VAL A 89 -19.63 -11.04 10.14
CA VAL A 89 -18.67 -11.67 11.04
C VAL A 89 -18.71 -10.99 12.41
N LYS A 90 -19.30 -11.65 13.42
CA LYS A 90 -19.37 -11.14 14.81
C LYS A 90 -18.06 -10.53 15.33
N LYS A 91 -16.94 -11.16 15.00
CA LYS A 91 -15.58 -10.75 15.39
C LYS A 91 -14.62 -11.00 14.25
N HIS A 92 -13.97 -9.95 13.77
CA HIS A 92 -12.98 -10.07 12.71
C HIS A 92 -11.75 -10.83 13.22
N THR A 93 -11.32 -11.79 12.41
CA THR A 93 -10.14 -12.59 12.73
C THR A 93 -8.88 -11.75 12.56
N THR A 94 -7.77 -12.20 13.16
CA THR A 94 -6.49 -11.52 12.96
C THR A 94 -6.09 -11.55 11.48
N GLU A 95 -6.37 -12.65 10.78
CA GLU A 95 -6.09 -12.82 9.36
C GLU A 95 -6.83 -11.81 8.48
N SER A 96 -8.09 -11.48 8.81
CA SER A 96 -8.85 -10.50 8.03
C SER A 96 -8.34 -9.08 8.22
N LEU A 97 -8.00 -8.71 9.46
CA LEU A 97 -7.41 -7.40 9.76
C LEU A 97 -6.01 -7.26 9.14
N GLU A 98 -5.19 -8.31 9.19
CA GLU A 98 -3.88 -8.34 8.53
C GLU A 98 -4.01 -8.16 7.01
N LEU A 99 -4.94 -8.87 6.36
CA LEU A 99 -5.17 -8.71 4.92
C LEU A 99 -5.66 -7.29 4.60
N TYR A 100 -6.62 -6.77 5.35
CA TYR A 100 -7.15 -5.42 5.15
C TYR A 100 -6.05 -4.37 5.28
N HIS A 101 -5.20 -4.50 6.29
CA HIS A 101 -4.03 -3.64 6.47
C HIS A 101 -3.07 -3.74 5.28
N LEU A 102 -2.76 -4.96 4.83
CA LEU A 102 -1.86 -5.17 3.70
C LEU A 102 -2.40 -4.58 2.39
N LEU A 103 -3.72 -4.62 2.17
CA LEU A 103 -4.37 -3.97 1.03
C LEU A 103 -4.20 -2.45 1.07
N ARG A 104 -4.44 -1.84 2.23
CA ARG A 104 -4.23 -0.40 2.46
C ARG A 104 -2.78 0.00 2.26
N CYS A 105 -1.85 -0.80 2.78
CA CYS A 105 -0.42 -0.64 2.51
C CYS A 105 -0.14 -0.70 1.01
N ASN A 106 -0.63 -1.70 0.28
CA ASN A 106 -0.39 -1.80 -1.17
C ASN A 106 -0.83 -0.54 -1.94
N VAL A 107 -2.00 0.02 -1.62
CA VAL A 107 -2.45 1.29 -2.24
C VAL A 107 -1.54 2.45 -1.86
N PHE A 108 -1.12 2.54 -0.60
CA PHE A 108 -0.15 3.52 -0.13
C PHE A 108 1.18 3.40 -0.89
N TYR A 109 1.71 2.18 -1.04
CA TYR A 109 2.95 1.89 -1.75
C TYR A 109 2.88 2.27 -3.22
N GLN A 110 1.81 1.88 -3.91
CA GLN A 110 1.61 2.24 -5.32
C GLN A 110 1.55 3.76 -5.51
N ARG A 111 0.87 4.46 -4.59
CA ARG A 111 0.78 5.93 -4.63
C ARG A 111 2.14 6.57 -4.37
N LEU A 112 2.86 6.08 -3.36
CA LEU A 112 4.18 6.58 -2.99
C LEU A 112 5.20 6.33 -4.11
N ASP A 113 5.27 5.13 -4.67
CA ASP A 113 6.19 4.79 -5.76
C ASP A 113 5.91 5.65 -6.99
N SER A 114 4.63 5.85 -7.35
CA SER A 114 4.22 6.74 -8.44
C SER A 114 4.64 8.20 -8.23
N LEU A 115 4.45 8.74 -7.02
CA LEU A 115 4.86 10.12 -6.70
C LEU A 115 6.38 10.26 -6.74
N VAL A 116 7.12 9.30 -6.19
CA VAL A 116 8.57 9.32 -6.26
C VAL A 116 9.06 9.14 -7.70
N GLU A 117 8.39 8.32 -8.51
CA GLU A 117 8.74 8.13 -9.91
C GLU A 117 8.59 9.40 -10.74
N SER A 118 7.57 10.22 -10.43
CA SER A 118 7.34 11.52 -11.07
C SER A 118 8.46 12.54 -10.79
N GLY A 119 9.16 12.40 -9.66
CA GLY A 119 10.20 13.34 -9.22
C GLY A 119 9.67 14.66 -8.66
N ASP A 120 8.35 14.80 -8.53
CA ASP A 120 7.70 15.97 -7.94
C ASP A 120 7.82 15.96 -6.42
N THR A 121 7.86 17.14 -5.81
CA THR A 121 7.76 17.28 -4.35
C THR A 121 6.35 16.93 -3.90
N PHE A 122 6.24 16.07 -2.89
CA PHE A 122 4.95 15.68 -2.32
C PHE A 122 4.96 15.79 -0.78
N ASP A 123 3.78 16.02 -0.20
CA ASP A 123 3.59 15.97 1.25
C ASP A 123 3.36 14.52 1.70
N TYR A 124 4.35 13.94 2.39
CA TYR A 124 4.28 12.58 2.89
C TYR A 124 3.08 12.34 3.82
N ASN A 125 2.73 13.31 4.67
CA ASN A 125 1.59 13.18 5.58
C ASN A 125 0.26 13.12 4.81
N GLN A 126 0.15 13.88 3.72
CA GLN A 126 -1.01 13.83 2.84
C GLN A 126 -1.15 12.45 2.17
N VAL A 127 -0.04 11.86 1.71
CA VAL A 127 -0.05 10.51 1.11
C VAL A 127 -0.48 9.44 2.13
N VAL A 128 -0.02 9.57 3.37
CA VAL A 128 -0.48 8.71 4.47
C VAL A 128 -1.98 8.91 4.73
N GLU A 129 -2.47 10.16 4.81
CA GLU A 129 -3.88 10.46 5.07
C GLU A 129 -4.83 9.96 3.95
N GLU A 130 -4.36 9.90 2.70
CA GLU A 130 -5.11 9.31 1.59
C GLU A 130 -5.38 7.81 1.78
N SER A 131 -4.42 7.08 2.36
CA SER A 131 -4.50 5.62 2.53
C SER A 131 -4.97 5.19 3.91
N PHE A 132 -4.58 5.95 4.94
CA PHE A 132 -4.86 5.75 6.36
C PHE A 132 -5.45 7.03 6.96
N PRO A 133 -6.71 7.35 6.61
CA PRO A 133 -7.35 8.54 7.13
C PRO A 133 -7.59 8.48 8.64
N ASP A 134 -7.56 9.62 9.32
CA ASP A 134 -7.95 9.69 10.74
C ASP A 134 -9.46 9.54 10.94
N ASN A 135 -10.26 9.89 9.92
CA ASN A 135 -11.71 9.85 9.97
C ASN A 135 -12.25 8.41 9.75
N PRO A 136 -12.94 7.80 10.74
CA PRO A 136 -13.50 6.46 10.64
C PRO A 136 -14.47 6.26 9.46
N THR A 137 -15.20 7.31 9.07
CA THR A 137 -16.20 7.24 7.99
C THR A 137 -15.59 6.92 6.63
N LYS A 138 -14.29 7.17 6.45
CA LYS A 138 -13.55 6.86 5.22
C LYS A 138 -13.12 5.39 5.11
N TYR A 139 -13.44 4.55 6.10
CA TYR A 139 -13.12 3.12 6.09
C TYR A 139 -14.24 2.22 5.59
N TYR A 140 -15.43 2.77 5.30
CA TYR A 140 -16.60 2.00 4.86
C TYR A 140 -16.88 0.83 5.82
N LEU A 141 -16.89 1.12 7.12
CA LEU A 141 -17.23 0.15 8.15
C LEU A 141 -18.75 0.05 8.29
N ILE A 142 -19.26 -1.14 8.59
CA ILE A 142 -20.67 -1.33 8.94
C ILE A 142 -20.97 -0.55 10.23
N PRO A 143 -21.99 0.32 10.26
CA PRO A 143 -22.37 1.04 11.46
C PRO A 143 -22.62 0.10 12.64
N ASP A 144 -22.25 0.54 13.85
CA ASP A 144 -22.51 -0.18 15.11
C ASP A 144 -21.89 -1.58 15.25
N HIS A 145 -21.05 -2.01 14.32
CA HIS A 145 -20.35 -3.28 14.43
C HIS A 145 -19.45 -3.31 15.68
N SER A 146 -19.55 -4.40 16.47
CA SER A 146 -18.87 -4.53 17.77
C SER A 146 -17.35 -4.36 17.69
N ASP A 147 -16.76 -4.79 16.58
CA ASP A 147 -15.31 -4.76 16.38
C ASP A 147 -14.78 -3.42 15.81
N ASN A 148 -15.64 -2.47 15.44
CA ASN A 148 -15.20 -1.21 14.83
C ASN A 148 -14.16 -0.46 15.69
N LYS A 149 -14.31 -0.52 17.02
CA LYS A 149 -13.33 0.09 17.94
C LYS A 149 -11.95 -0.56 17.84
N ARG A 150 -11.90 -1.89 17.72
CA ARG A 150 -10.66 -2.66 17.57
C ARG A 150 -10.02 -2.37 16.21
N ILE A 151 -10.79 -2.44 15.13
CA ILE A 151 -10.34 -2.13 13.77
C ILE A 151 -9.70 -0.73 13.73
N MET A 152 -10.40 0.27 14.26
CA MET A 152 -9.90 1.65 14.27
C MET A 152 -8.65 1.84 15.15
N ALA A 153 -8.53 1.12 16.26
CA ALA A 153 -7.33 1.16 17.09
C ALA A 153 -6.11 0.62 16.34
N GLU A 154 -6.29 -0.50 15.63
CA GLU A 154 -5.23 -1.13 14.83
C GLU A 154 -4.82 -0.25 13.65
N LEU A 155 -5.79 0.31 12.92
CA LEU A 155 -5.52 1.22 11.80
C LEU A 155 -4.76 2.49 12.26
N ARG A 156 -5.10 3.05 13.42
CA ARG A 156 -4.35 4.19 14.00
C ARG A 156 -2.93 3.79 14.38
N SER A 157 -2.75 2.64 15.02
CA SER A 157 -1.42 2.11 15.35
C SER A 157 -0.55 1.95 14.09
N ASN A 158 -1.13 1.39 13.04
CA ASN A 158 -0.44 1.20 11.76
C ASN A 158 -0.09 2.53 11.10
N ARG A 159 -1.03 3.50 11.11
CA ARG A 159 -0.77 4.86 10.63
C ARG A 159 0.40 5.51 11.38
N GLU A 160 0.40 5.44 12.70
CA GLU A 160 1.48 5.99 13.53
C GLU A 160 2.83 5.33 13.23
N GLN A 161 2.84 4.02 12.97
CA GLN A 161 4.05 3.31 12.58
C GLN A 161 4.57 3.82 11.23
N ILE A 162 3.70 3.93 10.22
CA ILE A 162 4.05 4.44 8.89
C ILE A 162 4.57 5.88 8.97
N LEU A 163 4.00 6.72 9.83
CA LEU A 163 4.48 8.10 10.04
C LEU A 163 5.85 8.18 10.71
N LYS A 164 6.25 7.17 11.49
CA LYS A 164 7.56 7.10 12.16
C LYS A 164 8.66 6.55 11.24
N GLU A 165 8.28 5.76 10.25
CA GLU A 165 9.22 5.18 9.29
C GLU A 165 9.63 6.20 8.22
N ASN A 166 10.87 6.10 7.73
CA ASN A 166 11.31 6.92 6.61
C ASN A 166 10.86 6.29 5.29
N THR A 167 10.74 7.11 4.24
CA THR A 167 10.27 6.68 2.92
C THR A 167 11.08 5.52 2.35
N ASP A 168 12.41 5.49 2.57
CA ASP A 168 13.25 4.39 2.09
C ASP A 168 12.96 3.06 2.80
N SER A 169 12.83 3.06 4.12
CA SER A 169 12.56 1.85 4.92
C SER A 169 11.23 1.24 4.52
N ILE A 170 10.25 2.10 4.26
CA ILE A 170 8.94 1.73 3.73
C ILE A 170 9.13 1.06 2.37
N LEU A 171 9.78 1.73 1.41
CA LEU A 171 10.01 1.18 0.06
C LEU A 171 10.87 -0.10 0.04
N GLU A 172 11.65 -0.35 1.10
CA GLU A 172 12.41 -1.59 1.31
C GLU A 172 11.58 -2.73 1.93
N SER A 173 10.41 -2.42 2.49
CA SER A 173 9.58 -3.41 3.16
C SER A 173 8.81 -4.30 2.18
N ASP A 174 8.41 -5.48 2.68
CA ASP A 174 7.64 -6.47 1.92
C ASP A 174 6.16 -6.07 1.73
N TYR A 175 5.71 -4.94 2.30
CA TYR A 175 4.31 -4.52 2.23
C TYR A 175 3.86 -4.19 0.79
N GLY A 176 4.76 -3.72 -0.07
CA GLY A 176 4.50 -3.47 -1.48
C GLY A 176 4.70 -4.68 -2.38
N ASN A 177 5.08 -5.84 -1.81
CA ASN A 177 5.38 -7.03 -2.60
C ASN A 177 4.08 -7.75 -3.02
N PRO A 178 3.81 -7.88 -4.34
CA PRO A 178 2.60 -8.54 -4.84
C PRO A 178 2.50 -10.00 -4.38
N ASP A 179 3.63 -10.71 -4.24
CA ASP A 179 3.65 -12.12 -3.85
C ASP A 179 3.17 -12.30 -2.40
N VAL A 180 3.54 -11.37 -1.52
CA VAL A 180 3.13 -11.38 -0.10
C VAL A 180 1.64 -11.10 0.01
N LEU A 181 1.12 -10.14 -0.75
CA LEU A 181 -0.32 -9.88 -0.83
C LEU A 181 -1.07 -11.11 -1.34
N GLN A 182 -0.56 -11.76 -2.39
CA GLN A 182 -1.19 -12.92 -2.98
C GLN A 182 -1.21 -14.11 -2.01
N GLN A 183 -0.11 -14.35 -1.27
CA GLN A 183 -0.05 -15.40 -0.25
C GLN A 183 -1.06 -15.16 0.88
N LYS A 184 -1.14 -13.92 1.38
CA LYS A 184 -2.10 -13.53 2.43
C LYS A 184 -3.54 -13.63 1.93
N LEU A 185 -3.80 -13.23 0.69
CA LEU A 185 -5.11 -13.39 0.04
C LEU A 185 -5.53 -14.87 0.00
N TYR A 186 -4.67 -15.77 -0.48
CA TYR A 186 -5.00 -17.21 -0.52
C TYR A 186 -5.29 -17.78 0.86
N THR A 187 -4.53 -17.35 1.88
CA THR A 187 -4.72 -17.79 3.26
C THR A 187 -6.09 -17.34 3.78
N TYR A 188 -6.42 -16.07 3.59
CA TYR A 188 -7.71 -15.50 3.97
C TYR A 188 -8.88 -16.17 3.23
N VAL A 189 -8.81 -16.28 1.90
CA VAL A 189 -9.88 -16.87 1.07
C VAL A 189 -10.16 -18.31 1.49
N ASN A 190 -9.13 -19.09 1.77
CA ASN A 190 -9.30 -20.45 2.26
C ASN A 190 -10.01 -20.49 3.62
N ALA A 191 -9.59 -19.65 4.57
CA ALA A 191 -10.23 -19.57 5.89
C ALA A 191 -11.71 -19.15 5.77
N ARG A 192 -11.96 -18.04 5.06
CA ARG A 192 -13.31 -17.50 4.85
C ARG A 192 -14.23 -18.48 4.14
N TRP A 193 -13.71 -19.23 3.16
CA TRP A 193 -14.46 -20.27 2.48
C TRP A 193 -14.88 -21.42 3.40
N GLN A 194 -14.02 -21.81 4.33
CA GLN A 194 -14.40 -22.82 5.34
C GLN A 194 -15.47 -22.28 6.28
N ASP A 195 -15.42 -21.00 6.66
CA ASP A 195 -16.45 -20.39 7.52
C ASP A 195 -17.83 -20.38 6.84
N ILE A 196 -17.87 -20.02 5.56
CA ILE A 196 -19.10 -20.05 4.75
C ILE A 196 -19.67 -21.49 4.72
N LYS A 197 -18.82 -22.49 4.49
CA LYS A 197 -19.23 -23.92 4.50
C LYS A 197 -19.66 -24.44 5.86
N ALA A 198 -18.96 -24.07 6.93
CA ALA A 198 -19.30 -24.51 8.28
C ALA A 198 -20.69 -23.99 8.68
N THR A 199 -21.02 -22.78 8.27
CA THR A 199 -22.36 -22.19 8.45
C THR A 199 -23.43 -23.06 7.77
N GLN A 200 -23.15 -23.61 6.58
CA GLN A 200 -24.05 -24.55 5.88
C GLN A 200 -24.24 -25.87 6.64
N GLN A 201 -23.16 -26.46 7.15
CA GLN A 201 -23.21 -27.75 7.81
C GLN A 201 -23.94 -27.72 9.15
N ASN A 202 -23.83 -26.61 9.90
CA ASN A 202 -24.50 -26.48 11.19
C ASN A 202 -26.03 -26.36 11.06
N LEU A 203 -26.54 -25.89 9.92
CA LEU A 203 -27.98 -25.77 9.66
C LEU A 203 -28.60 -27.13 9.30
N ASN A 204 -27.89 -27.94 8.52
CA ASN A 204 -28.33 -29.29 8.16
C ASN A 204 -28.31 -30.26 9.36
N LYS A 205 -27.63 -29.92 10.45
CA LYS A 205 -27.58 -30.69 11.69
C LYS A 205 -28.71 -30.37 12.67
N LYS A 206 -29.78 -29.69 12.24
CA LYS A 206 -30.94 -29.45 13.09
C LYS A 206 -31.39 -30.79 13.72
N PRO A 207 -31.51 -30.88 15.05
CA PRO A 207 -31.74 -32.15 15.72
C PRO A 207 -33.11 -32.69 15.33
N GLU A 208 -33.14 -33.85 14.66
CA GLU A 208 -34.35 -34.68 14.49
C GLU A 208 -34.84 -35.29 15.83
N SER A 209 -34.40 -34.78 16.99
CA SER A 209 -34.61 -35.40 18.30
C SER A 209 -35.43 -34.56 19.28
N GLU A 210 -36.47 -33.87 18.81
CA GLU A 210 -37.59 -33.42 19.65
C GLU A 210 -38.90 -34.11 19.23
N SER A 211 -38.81 -35.34 18.73
CA SER A 211 -39.95 -36.25 18.67
C SER A 211 -40.24 -36.75 20.09
N GLU A 212 -41.15 -36.06 20.77
CA GLU A 212 -42.15 -36.57 21.70
C GLU A 212 -41.85 -37.97 22.30
N SER A 213 -41.09 -38.02 23.40
CA SER A 213 -41.27 -39.08 24.39
C SER A 213 -41.96 -38.49 25.60
N GLU A 214 -43.29 -38.59 25.59
CA GLU A 214 -44.11 -38.50 26.79
C GLU A 214 -43.63 -39.51 27.84
N MET A 215 -43.66 -39.07 29.10
CA MET A 215 -43.65 -39.86 30.35
C MET A 215 -42.37 -40.66 30.69
N GLU A 216 -41.62 -40.17 31.67
CA GLU A 216 -41.75 -40.60 33.07
C GLU A 216 -40.91 -39.67 33.97
N GLU A 217 -41.55 -39.06 34.97
CA GLU A 217 -40.89 -38.30 36.04
C GLU A 217 -40.10 -39.27 36.93
N GLU A 218 -38.78 -39.31 36.76
CA GLU A 218 -37.89 -39.84 37.80
C GLU A 218 -36.94 -38.72 38.25
N GLN A 219 -37.20 -38.21 39.45
CA GLN A 219 -36.37 -37.20 40.11
C GLN A 219 -34.98 -37.80 40.40
N VAL A 220 -33.99 -37.37 39.62
CA VAL A 220 -32.57 -37.53 39.97
C VAL A 220 -31.94 -36.14 39.93
N GLU A 221 -31.57 -35.65 41.12
CA GLU A 221 -30.70 -34.47 41.27
C GLU A 221 -29.31 -34.82 40.70
N GLU A 222 -28.99 -34.31 39.51
CA GLU A 222 -27.63 -34.27 38.98
C GLU A 222 -27.12 -32.83 38.83
N PRO A 223 -25.81 -32.63 38.98
CA PRO A 223 -25.21 -31.32 39.19
C PRO A 223 -25.15 -30.50 37.90
N ILE A 224 -25.53 -29.24 38.01
CA ILE A 224 -25.44 -28.20 36.98
C ILE A 224 -23.98 -28.03 36.55
N VAL A 225 -23.65 -28.53 35.36
CA VAL A 225 -22.49 -28.10 34.58
C VAL A 225 -23.02 -27.10 33.56
N LEU A 226 -22.69 -25.82 33.76
CA LEU A 226 -22.98 -24.73 32.84
C LEU A 226 -22.05 -24.86 31.63
N ASP A 227 -22.57 -25.41 30.52
CA ASP A 227 -21.93 -25.27 29.21
C ASP A 227 -22.25 -23.87 28.65
N GLU A 228 -21.29 -22.94 28.78
CA GLU A 228 -21.38 -21.54 28.33
C GLU A 228 -21.58 -21.39 26.80
N ASP A 229 -21.36 -22.45 26.01
CA ASP A 229 -21.34 -22.37 24.54
C ASP A 229 -22.73 -22.44 23.86
N LEU A 230 -23.77 -22.93 24.55
CA LEU A 230 -25.13 -23.03 23.98
C LEU A 230 -25.95 -21.74 24.11
N GLU A 231 -25.70 -20.95 25.17
CA GLU A 231 -26.32 -19.64 25.38
C GLU A 231 -25.83 -18.65 24.30
N ASP A 232 -24.56 -18.73 23.92
CA ASP A 232 -23.92 -17.92 22.86
C ASP A 232 -24.49 -18.17 21.44
N GLN A 233 -25.07 -19.35 21.21
CA GLN A 233 -25.77 -19.68 19.95
C GLN A 233 -27.20 -19.15 19.89
N ARG A 234 -27.95 -19.16 21.01
CA ARG A 234 -29.29 -18.51 21.04
C ARG A 234 -29.18 -16.99 20.89
N ILE A 235 -28.19 -16.38 21.56
CA ILE A 235 -27.89 -14.95 21.43
C ILE A 235 -27.47 -14.59 19.99
N ARG A 236 -26.85 -15.50 19.22
CA ARG A 236 -26.49 -15.29 17.79
C ARG A 236 -27.72 -15.05 16.91
N ASN A 237 -28.81 -15.78 17.11
CA ASN A 237 -30.01 -15.65 16.29
C ASN A 237 -30.89 -14.48 16.75
N ASP A 238 -30.96 -14.22 18.06
CA ASP A 238 -31.74 -13.10 18.61
C ASP A 238 -31.08 -11.74 18.36
N SER A 239 -29.74 -11.66 18.34
CA SER A 239 -29.01 -10.43 18.02
C SER A 239 -29.18 -10.01 16.56
N ILE A 240 -29.28 -10.96 15.62
CA ILE A 240 -29.51 -10.67 14.20
C ILE A 240 -30.93 -10.12 14.01
N ASN A 241 -31.93 -10.73 14.65
CA ASN A 241 -33.31 -10.28 14.55
C ASN A 241 -33.56 -8.93 15.28
N SER A 242 -32.83 -8.65 16.37
CA SER A 242 -32.93 -7.40 17.14
C SER A 242 -32.32 -6.19 16.41
N VAL A 243 -31.13 -6.36 15.81
CA VAL A 243 -30.46 -5.28 15.04
C VAL A 243 -31.28 -4.90 13.80
N VAL A 244 -31.90 -5.89 13.13
CA VAL A 244 -32.81 -5.66 12.00
C VAL A 244 -34.10 -4.93 12.42
N ALA A 245 -34.59 -5.16 13.64
CA ALA A 245 -35.78 -4.49 14.16
C ALA A 245 -35.53 -3.03 14.59
N ASP A 246 -34.36 -2.71 15.13
CA ASP A 246 -34.01 -1.35 15.57
C ASP A 246 -33.56 -0.44 14.41
N MET A 247 -32.95 -0.98 13.35
CA MET A 247 -32.71 -0.24 12.11
C MET A 247 -34.02 0.19 11.42
N ARG A 248 -35.08 -0.65 11.49
CA ARG A 248 -36.42 -0.29 10.98
C ARG A 248 -37.07 0.87 11.74
N LYS A 249 -36.81 1.05 13.03
CA LYS A 249 -37.39 2.16 13.81
C LYS A 249 -36.73 3.51 13.52
N GLN A 250 -35.43 3.52 13.18
CA GLN A 250 -34.73 4.75 12.85
C GLN A 250 -35.04 5.26 11.42
N SER A 251 -35.31 4.36 10.48
CA SER A 251 -35.67 4.72 9.10
C SER A 251 -37.08 5.35 8.97
N ILE A 252 -38.00 5.04 9.90
CA ILE A 252 -39.36 5.62 9.91
C ILE A 252 -39.40 7.00 10.59
N ALA A 253 -38.45 7.30 11.50
CA ALA A 253 -38.43 8.55 12.25
C ALA A 253 -37.87 9.76 11.47
N SER A 254 -37.19 9.54 10.32
CA SER A 254 -36.58 10.63 9.54
C SER A 254 -37.41 11.14 8.36
N LEU A 255 -38.67 10.70 8.21
CA LEU A 255 -39.60 11.13 7.16
C LEU A 255 -40.78 11.95 7.71
N SER A 256 -40.53 12.77 8.73
CA SER A 256 -41.50 13.81 9.14
C SER A 256 -41.25 15.07 8.30
N PRO A 257 -42.19 15.52 7.46
CA PRO A 257 -41.99 16.66 6.57
C PRO A 257 -41.97 17.96 7.39
N GLU A 258 -40.87 18.72 7.29
CA GLU A 258 -40.82 20.10 7.79
C GLU A 258 -41.78 20.99 6.98
N PRO A 259 -42.46 21.96 7.64
CA PRO A 259 -43.41 22.85 7.00
C PRO A 259 -42.70 23.88 6.11
N TYR A 260 -43.13 23.93 4.85
CA TYR A 260 -42.70 24.89 3.83
C TYR A 260 -42.93 26.34 4.26
N VAL A 261 -41.85 27.12 4.38
CA VAL A 261 -41.89 28.58 4.60
C VAL A 261 -41.68 29.29 3.26
N PRO A 262 -42.60 30.14 2.77
CA PRO A 262 -42.40 30.87 1.52
C PRO A 262 -41.50 32.09 1.73
N SER A 263 -40.40 32.17 0.98
CA SER A 263 -39.59 33.40 0.86
C SER A 263 -40.29 34.46 -0.03
N PRO A 264 -40.10 35.75 0.24
CA PRO A 264 -40.87 36.82 -0.37
C PRO A 264 -40.35 37.23 -1.76
N SER A 265 -41.29 37.64 -2.62
CA SER A 265 -41.04 38.32 -3.90
C SER A 265 -40.37 39.69 -3.71
N PRO A 266 -39.47 40.12 -4.61
CA PRO A 266 -39.00 41.50 -4.66
C PRO A 266 -39.82 42.32 -5.68
N GLU A 267 -40.46 43.38 -5.19
CA GLU A 267 -41.03 44.45 -6.01
C GLU A 267 -39.96 45.51 -6.39
N ALA A 268 -39.93 45.80 -7.69
CA ALA A 268 -39.66 47.04 -8.41
C ALA A 268 -38.94 48.23 -7.72
N TYR A 269 -37.85 48.71 -8.35
CA TYR A 269 -37.65 50.12 -8.75
C TYR A 269 -36.62 50.24 -9.90
N ALA A 270 -37.12 50.55 -11.11
CA ALA A 270 -36.70 51.58 -12.10
C ALA A 270 -35.21 51.81 -12.52
N PRO A 271 -34.94 52.49 -13.67
CA PRO A 271 -34.03 51.98 -14.70
C PRO A 271 -32.80 52.87 -14.99
N SER A 272 -31.76 52.31 -15.65
CA SER A 272 -30.79 53.10 -16.42
C SER A 272 -30.00 52.25 -17.45
N GLN A 273 -30.24 52.60 -18.72
CA GLN A 273 -29.29 52.84 -19.83
C GLN A 273 -28.30 51.75 -20.31
N SER A 274 -28.65 51.18 -21.47
CA SER A 274 -27.92 51.23 -22.76
C SER A 274 -26.38 51.05 -22.78
N SER A 275 -25.93 49.95 -23.39
CA SER A 275 -24.87 49.87 -24.43
C SER A 275 -24.75 48.41 -24.90
N GLN A 276 -25.32 48.07 -26.06
CA GLN A 276 -24.61 47.79 -27.32
C GLN A 276 -23.53 46.69 -27.25
N LEU A 277 -23.85 45.54 -27.86
CA LEU A 277 -22.91 44.49 -28.26
C LEU A 277 -23.27 44.07 -29.69
N PRO A 278 -22.32 43.91 -30.63
CA PRO A 278 -22.63 43.63 -32.03
C PRO A 278 -22.79 42.13 -32.31
N GLU A 279 -23.69 41.86 -33.26
CA GLU A 279 -23.98 40.57 -33.88
C GLU A 279 -22.79 40.01 -34.67
N LEU A 280 -22.62 38.67 -34.62
CA LEU A 280 -21.86 37.88 -35.59
C LEU A 280 -22.84 37.03 -36.41
N PRO A 281 -22.66 36.93 -37.75
CA PRO A 281 -23.63 36.25 -38.60
C PRO A 281 -23.32 34.76 -38.77
N HIS A 282 -24.41 34.03 -39.04
CA HIS A 282 -24.49 32.67 -39.52
C HIS A 282 -23.69 32.41 -40.80
N SER A 283 -23.13 31.20 -40.94
CA SER A 283 -23.19 30.48 -42.21
C SER A 283 -23.10 28.96 -42.01
N SER A 284 -24.16 28.28 -42.42
CA SER A 284 -24.21 26.84 -42.72
C SER A 284 -23.46 26.55 -44.02
N GLN A 285 -22.84 25.37 -44.14
CA GLN A 285 -22.72 24.53 -45.36
C GLN A 285 -21.81 23.31 -45.08
N THR A 286 -22.38 22.10 -45.07
CA THR A 286 -22.25 21.02 -46.09
C THR A 286 -20.81 20.55 -46.30
N SER A 287 -20.50 19.33 -45.84
CA SER A 287 -20.40 18.11 -46.67
C SER A 287 -19.08 18.03 -47.43
N GLU A 288 -18.26 17.03 -47.10
CA GLU A 288 -17.82 15.96 -48.00
C GLU A 288 -16.46 15.36 -47.58
N VAL A 289 -16.48 14.05 -47.48
CA VAL A 289 -15.32 13.15 -47.47
C VAL A 289 -14.78 13.07 -48.90
N PRO A 290 -13.46 13.05 -49.10
CA PRO A 290 -12.93 11.89 -49.81
C PRO A 290 -11.63 11.31 -49.25
N LYS A 291 -11.47 10.07 -49.67
CA LYS A 291 -10.49 9.03 -49.39
C LYS A 291 -9.23 9.21 -50.26
N ALA A 292 -8.14 8.61 -49.78
CA ALA A 292 -6.97 8.09 -50.51
C ALA A 292 -5.74 9.01 -50.74
N GLN A 293 -4.67 8.70 -49.97
CA GLN A 293 -3.28 8.29 -50.34
C GLN A 293 -2.60 8.83 -51.62
N PRO A 294 -1.29 8.57 -51.84
CA PRO A 294 -0.08 8.90 -51.05
C PRO A 294 0.97 9.61 -51.95
N HIS A 295 2.07 10.13 -51.39
CA HIS A 295 3.42 10.33 -51.99
C HIS A 295 4.19 11.24 -51.00
N GLU A 296 5.22 10.74 -50.33
CA GLU A 296 6.63 10.67 -50.76
C GLU A 296 7.28 12.02 -51.08
N GLU A 297 8.49 12.14 -50.50
CA GLU A 297 9.61 12.97 -50.90
C GLU A 297 9.82 14.38 -50.30
N HIS A 298 10.98 14.48 -49.65
CA HIS A 298 11.95 15.57 -49.74
C HIS A 298 11.65 16.89 -49.02
N GLN A 299 12.32 17.11 -47.88
CA GLN A 299 13.53 17.97 -47.82
C GLN A 299 13.89 18.37 -46.39
N SER A 300 15.06 17.88 -46.00
CA SER A 300 16.02 18.44 -45.06
C SER A 300 15.95 19.97 -44.95
N SER A 301 15.93 20.46 -43.72
CA SER A 301 16.25 21.84 -43.37
C SER A 301 17.20 21.86 -42.17
N PRO A 302 18.01 22.93 -42.03
CA PRO A 302 19.44 22.75 -41.81
C PRO A 302 19.92 23.08 -40.39
N ILE A 303 21.11 22.56 -40.14
CA ILE A 303 22.03 22.82 -39.03
C ILE A 303 22.31 24.33 -38.91
N PRO A 304 22.14 24.96 -37.73
CA PRO A 304 22.76 26.24 -37.44
C PRO A 304 24.21 26.04 -37.02
N GLN A 305 25.05 26.81 -37.70
CA GLN A 305 26.50 26.85 -37.60
C GLN A 305 27.01 27.27 -36.22
N ALA A 306 28.21 26.77 -35.93
CA ALA A 306 29.08 27.13 -34.83
C ALA A 306 29.25 28.65 -34.70
N GLN A 307 29.07 29.16 -33.48
CA GLN A 307 29.55 30.48 -33.10
C GLN A 307 30.95 30.34 -32.48
N GLU A 308 31.82 31.19 -32.99
CA GLU A 308 33.23 31.33 -32.72
C GLU A 308 33.51 31.72 -31.26
N GLU A 309 34.54 31.10 -30.70
CA GLU A 309 35.16 31.46 -29.43
C GLU A 309 35.78 32.86 -29.49
N PRO A 310 35.56 33.72 -28.49
CA PRO A 310 36.37 34.91 -28.32
C PRO A 310 37.71 34.59 -27.62
N PRO A 311 38.77 35.37 -27.90
CA PRO A 311 40.15 35.03 -27.58
C PRO A 311 40.52 35.20 -26.10
N VAL A 312 41.40 34.29 -25.68
CA VAL A 312 42.14 34.25 -24.40
C VAL A 312 42.87 35.58 -24.13
N PRO A 313 42.64 36.24 -22.99
CA PRO A 313 43.51 37.30 -22.51
C PRO A 313 44.78 36.72 -21.88
N GLN A 314 45.87 37.41 -22.20
CA GLN A 314 47.26 37.10 -21.90
C GLN A 314 47.57 37.00 -20.40
N ALA A 315 48.56 36.16 -20.12
CA ALA A 315 49.21 35.99 -18.83
C ALA A 315 49.65 37.32 -18.22
N GLN A 316 49.20 37.57 -16.97
CA GLN A 316 49.84 38.52 -16.08
C GLN A 316 50.79 37.77 -15.15
N GLU A 317 52.04 38.21 -15.16
CA GLU A 317 53.11 37.79 -14.26
C GLU A 317 52.73 38.12 -12.81
N GLU A 318 52.70 37.11 -11.94
CA GLU A 318 52.61 37.30 -10.50
C GLU A 318 53.99 37.69 -9.91
N PRO A 319 54.03 38.62 -8.93
CA PRO A 319 55.25 39.05 -8.24
C PRO A 319 55.77 38.00 -7.24
N PRO A 320 57.05 38.08 -6.83
CA PRO A 320 57.69 37.06 -6.00
C PRO A 320 57.16 37.03 -4.56
N VAL A 321 56.74 35.85 -4.12
CA VAL A 321 56.35 35.55 -2.73
C VAL A 321 57.58 35.60 -1.80
N PRO A 322 57.52 36.29 -0.64
CA PRO A 322 58.61 36.32 0.33
C PRO A 322 58.80 34.96 1.04
N GLN A 323 60.06 34.53 1.16
CA GLN A 323 60.47 33.37 1.94
C GLN A 323 60.13 33.52 3.43
N ALA A 324 58.98 32.98 3.84
CA ALA A 324 58.66 32.78 5.25
C ALA A 324 59.19 31.42 5.72
N GLN A 325 60.36 31.48 6.35
CA GLN A 325 60.86 30.63 7.44
C GLN A 325 60.24 29.24 7.61
N GLN A 326 61.02 28.26 7.12
CA GLN A 326 60.95 26.85 7.48
C GLN A 326 61.01 26.63 9.00
N ARG A 327 59.85 26.42 9.64
CA ARG A 327 59.78 25.67 10.90
C ARG A 327 59.48 24.21 10.59
N ARG A 328 60.55 23.46 10.28
CA ARG A 328 60.59 21.99 10.32
C ARG A 328 60.14 21.52 11.71
N ARG A 329 58.87 21.15 11.87
CA ARG A 329 58.46 20.25 12.95
C ARG A 329 58.96 18.86 12.61
N GLN A 330 60.01 18.42 13.30
CA GLN A 330 60.45 17.03 13.27
C GLN A 330 59.36 16.17 13.90
N LEU A 331 58.68 15.35 13.09
CA LEU A 331 57.85 14.26 13.59
C LEU A 331 58.78 13.14 14.06
N PRO A 332 58.47 12.46 15.18
CA PRO A 332 59.25 11.32 15.63
C PRO A 332 59.19 10.23 14.56
N GLN A 333 60.36 9.75 14.12
CA GLN A 333 60.44 8.57 13.27
C GLN A 333 59.95 7.36 14.05
N VAL A 334 58.70 6.99 13.83
CA VAL A 334 58.19 5.67 14.22
C VAL A 334 58.86 4.66 13.32
N ILE A 335 59.87 3.98 13.88
CA ILE A 335 60.55 2.83 13.29
C ILE A 335 59.48 1.76 13.02
N ARG A 336 58.95 1.74 11.79
CA ARG A 336 58.20 0.60 11.27
C ARG A 336 59.20 -0.53 11.05
N ARG A 337 59.36 -1.38 12.08
CA ARG A 337 60.01 -2.68 11.95
C ARG A 337 59.30 -3.45 10.84
N ARG A 338 59.95 -3.56 9.67
CA ARG A 338 59.67 -4.59 8.67
C ARG A 338 59.75 -5.94 9.38
N ARG A 339 58.61 -6.57 9.63
CA ARG A 339 58.57 -8.02 9.87
C ARG A 339 58.78 -8.70 8.52
N SER A 340 60.02 -9.00 8.20
CA SER A 340 60.35 -10.05 7.24
C SER A 340 59.78 -11.36 7.77
N SER A 341 59.02 -12.06 6.94
CA SER A 341 58.53 -13.41 7.24
C SER A 341 59.72 -14.36 7.30
N THR A 342 60.20 -14.63 8.50
CA THR A 342 60.99 -15.83 8.79
C THR A 342 60.01 -16.94 9.16
N GLU A 343 60.19 -18.07 8.48
CA GLU A 343 59.51 -19.35 8.66
C GLU A 343 59.38 -19.69 10.16
N PHE A 344 58.16 -20.03 10.56
CA PHE A 344 57.81 -20.30 11.95
C PHE A 344 58.11 -21.78 12.26
N ASP A 345 59.29 -22.02 12.81
CA ASP A 345 59.72 -23.34 13.31
C ASP A 345 58.90 -23.72 14.56
N GLN A 346 58.07 -24.76 14.46
CA GLN A 346 57.05 -25.15 15.44
C GLN A 346 57.60 -25.82 16.71
N THR A 347 58.92 -25.88 16.89
CA THR A 347 59.52 -26.76 17.90
C THR A 347 59.93 -26.07 19.21
N ASN A 348 59.77 -24.74 19.33
CA ASN A 348 60.18 -23.99 20.54
C ASN A 348 59.12 -22.98 21.01
N LEU A 349 57.97 -23.47 21.49
CA LEU A 349 57.02 -22.67 22.25
C LEU A 349 57.22 -22.89 23.76
N PRO A 350 57.23 -21.84 24.59
CA PRO A 350 57.43 -21.94 26.04
C PRO A 350 56.27 -22.71 26.72
N PRO A 351 56.52 -23.45 27.82
CA PRO A 351 55.59 -24.44 28.38
C PRO A 351 54.37 -23.87 29.13
N ASP A 352 53.98 -22.62 28.88
CA ASP A 352 52.94 -21.93 29.67
C ASP A 352 51.90 -21.19 28.81
N MET A 353 51.79 -21.53 27.53
CA MET A 353 50.65 -21.08 26.72
C MET A 353 49.45 -21.98 26.97
N TYR A 354 48.55 -21.46 27.80
CA TYR A 354 47.16 -21.86 28.00
C TYR A 354 46.55 -22.57 26.79
N ILE A 355 46.44 -23.91 26.87
CA ILE A 355 45.58 -24.70 25.99
C ILE A 355 44.16 -24.50 26.51
N PRO A 356 43.25 -23.84 25.77
CA PRO A 356 41.90 -23.68 26.24
C PRO A 356 41.23 -25.06 26.32
N ASP A 357 40.73 -25.35 27.50
CA ASP A 357 39.98 -26.55 27.86
C ASP A 357 38.91 -26.88 26.81
N SER A 358 38.95 -28.09 26.26
CA SER A 358 38.16 -28.56 25.11
C SER A 358 36.64 -28.68 25.38
N GLY A 359 36.16 -28.24 26.55
CA GLY A 359 34.76 -28.27 26.96
C GLY A 359 33.99 -26.95 26.84
N GLY A 360 34.63 -25.85 26.41
CA GLY A 360 33.95 -24.55 26.24
C GLY A 360 33.10 -24.48 24.96
N PRO A 361 31.98 -23.71 24.96
CA PRO A 361 31.20 -23.48 23.75
C PRO A 361 32.09 -22.91 22.63
N PRO A 362 31.90 -23.36 21.37
CA PRO A 362 32.79 -23.00 20.27
C PRO A 362 32.92 -21.47 20.18
N ARG A 363 34.15 -20.96 20.31
CA ARG A 363 34.42 -19.53 20.15
C ARG A 363 33.96 -19.13 18.76
N LYS A 364 32.96 -18.24 18.70
CA LYS A 364 32.48 -17.67 17.43
C LYS A 364 33.66 -16.94 16.79
N PHE A 365 34.27 -17.56 15.77
CA PHE A 365 35.32 -16.90 15.01
C PHE A 365 34.77 -15.58 14.47
N PRO A 366 35.49 -14.45 14.63
CA PRO A 366 35.05 -13.19 14.09
C PRO A 366 34.88 -13.37 12.57
N LYS A 367 33.65 -13.18 12.07
CA LYS A 367 33.35 -13.28 10.64
C LYS A 367 34.33 -12.38 9.89
N VAL A 368 35.18 -12.98 9.06
CA VAL A 368 36.12 -12.26 8.22
C VAL A 368 35.31 -11.30 7.35
N ARG A 369 35.49 -9.99 7.55
CA ARG A 369 34.78 -8.98 6.77
C ARG A 369 35.14 -9.16 5.30
N LYS A 370 34.14 -9.33 4.44
CA LYS A 370 34.34 -9.36 2.98
C LYS A 370 35.00 -8.03 2.58
N LYS A 371 36.02 -8.09 1.70
CA LYS A 371 36.65 -6.88 1.16
C LYS A 371 35.58 -6.12 0.36
N SER A 372 35.35 -4.85 0.72
CA SER A 372 34.42 -3.99 -0.02
C SER A 372 34.96 -3.74 -1.42
N GLU A 373 34.11 -3.94 -2.44
CA GLU A 373 34.45 -3.64 -3.83
C GLU A 373 34.68 -2.13 -4.01
N PRO A 374 35.78 -1.71 -4.66
CA PRO A 374 36.07 -0.30 -4.85
C PRO A 374 34.99 0.37 -5.71
N TRP A 375 34.70 1.64 -5.43
CA TRP A 375 33.77 2.44 -6.24
C TRP A 375 34.48 2.96 -7.48
N THR A 376 33.84 2.80 -8.64
CA THR A 376 34.27 3.41 -9.90
C THR A 376 33.81 4.87 -9.99
N ASP A 377 34.46 5.65 -10.85
CA ASP A 377 34.08 7.04 -11.10
C ASP A 377 32.71 7.12 -11.79
N GLU A 378 32.39 6.14 -12.65
CA GLU A 378 31.10 6.03 -13.34
C GLU A 378 29.95 5.80 -12.34
N GLU A 379 30.11 4.86 -11.40
CA GLU A 379 29.11 4.64 -10.33
C GLU A 379 28.94 5.88 -9.46
N THR A 380 30.03 6.58 -9.15
CA THR A 380 29.98 7.80 -8.33
C THR A 380 29.22 8.92 -9.06
N LYS A 381 29.44 9.05 -10.37
CA LYS A 381 28.73 10.02 -11.22
C LYS A 381 27.26 9.66 -11.37
N GLU A 382 26.93 8.38 -11.54
CA GLU A 382 25.53 7.93 -11.65
C GLU A 382 24.77 8.09 -10.33
N LEU A 383 25.43 7.88 -9.19
CA LEU A 383 24.87 8.18 -7.86
C LEU A 383 24.55 9.67 -7.71
N GLU A 384 25.48 10.53 -8.14
CA GLU A 384 25.27 11.99 -8.14
C GLU A 384 24.11 12.40 -9.07
N GLN A 385 24.05 11.85 -10.28
CA GLN A 385 22.94 12.09 -11.20
C GLN A 385 21.59 11.60 -10.65
N GLY A 386 21.57 10.44 -9.97
CA GLY A 386 20.37 9.93 -9.31
C GLY A 386 19.84 10.90 -8.25
N LEU A 387 20.73 11.47 -7.43
CA LEU A 387 20.39 12.49 -6.44
C LEU A 387 19.88 13.78 -7.08
N ILE A 388 20.47 14.22 -8.20
CA ILE A 388 20.00 15.40 -8.96
C ILE A 388 18.61 15.16 -9.54
N ARG A 389 18.38 13.99 -10.15
CA ARG A 389 17.12 13.64 -10.81
C ARG A 389 15.96 13.59 -9.81
N LEU A 390 16.16 12.97 -8.64
CA LEU A 390 15.11 12.80 -7.64
C LEU A 390 15.02 13.93 -6.61
N LYS A 391 16.06 14.78 -6.51
CA LYS A 391 16.16 15.88 -5.53
C LYS A 391 15.92 15.48 -4.07
N ALA A 392 16.08 14.20 -3.74
CA ALA A 392 15.77 13.63 -2.44
C ALA A 392 16.64 12.39 -2.16
N LYS A 393 16.71 11.98 -0.89
CA LYS A 393 17.49 10.84 -0.40
C LYS A 393 16.80 9.49 -0.68
N LEU A 394 16.34 9.26 -1.91
CA LEU A 394 15.50 8.10 -2.27
C LEU A 394 16.36 6.96 -2.82
N TRP A 395 17.16 6.33 -1.95
CA TRP A 395 18.25 5.43 -2.35
C TRP A 395 17.75 4.19 -3.10
N VAL A 396 16.57 3.68 -2.73
CA VAL A 396 15.92 2.53 -3.39
C VAL A 396 15.65 2.85 -4.85
N GLN A 397 15.09 4.02 -5.12
CA GLN A 397 14.78 4.45 -6.47
C GLN A 397 16.03 4.76 -7.29
N ILE A 398 17.04 5.42 -6.69
CA ILE A 398 18.33 5.67 -7.34
C ILE A 398 18.95 4.34 -7.80
N ARG A 399 18.91 3.33 -6.92
CA ARG A 399 19.40 1.98 -7.23
C ARG A 399 18.57 1.29 -8.30
N LYS A 400 17.24 1.32 -8.21
CA LYS A 400 16.30 0.68 -9.17
C LYS A 400 16.48 1.24 -10.58
N LYS A 401 16.56 2.57 -10.70
CA LYS A 401 16.65 3.29 -11.99
C LYS A 401 18.05 3.24 -12.63
N SER A 402 19.11 2.96 -11.86
CA SER A 402 20.48 2.90 -12.38
C SER A 402 20.96 1.47 -12.60
N GLN A 403 21.23 1.10 -13.85
CA GLN A 403 21.81 -0.20 -14.19
C GLN A 403 23.18 -0.42 -13.51
N LEU A 404 23.97 0.64 -13.34
CA LEU A 404 25.28 0.56 -12.69
C LEU A 404 25.17 0.36 -11.18
N LEU A 405 24.13 0.86 -10.51
CA LEU A 405 24.02 0.79 -9.05
C LEU A 405 23.21 -0.42 -8.54
N GLN A 406 22.49 -1.14 -9.41
CA GLN A 406 21.63 -2.28 -9.04
C GLN A 406 22.37 -3.35 -8.20
N HIS A 407 23.65 -3.58 -8.48
CA HIS A 407 24.48 -4.58 -7.79
C HIS A 407 25.00 -4.12 -6.41
N ARG A 408 24.92 -2.82 -6.10
CA ARG A 408 25.38 -2.25 -4.82
C ARG A 408 24.30 -2.33 -3.76
N GLU A 409 24.71 -2.52 -2.51
CA GLU A 409 23.81 -2.48 -1.35
C GLU A 409 23.41 -1.03 -1.02
N LEU A 410 22.19 -0.80 -0.54
CA LEU A 410 21.68 0.53 -0.16
C LEU A 410 22.55 1.22 0.90
N THR A 411 23.06 0.46 1.86
CA THR A 411 24.02 0.93 2.87
C THR A 411 25.30 1.46 2.22
N ALA A 412 25.79 0.79 1.18
CA ALA A 412 26.97 1.23 0.43
C ALA A 412 26.72 2.55 -0.31
N LEU A 413 25.53 2.75 -0.90
CA LEU A 413 25.14 4.03 -1.53
C LEU A 413 25.13 5.16 -0.49
N LYS A 414 24.47 4.94 0.66
CA LYS A 414 24.39 5.90 1.77
C LYS A 414 25.78 6.28 2.28
N ASP A 415 26.64 5.29 2.53
CA ASP A 415 28.00 5.50 3.03
C ASP A 415 28.88 6.20 1.99
N LYS A 416 28.73 5.86 0.71
CA LYS A 416 29.45 6.53 -0.37
C LYS A 416 29.05 8.00 -0.49
N ALA A 417 27.76 8.32 -0.46
CA ALA A 417 27.29 9.70 -0.48
C ALA A 417 27.84 10.51 0.71
N ARG A 418 27.76 9.95 1.92
CA ARG A 418 28.34 10.57 3.14
C ARG A 418 29.85 10.82 3.00
N ASN A 419 30.59 9.86 2.45
CA ASN A 419 32.02 9.98 2.26
C ASN A 419 32.38 11.01 1.18
N GLU A 420 31.60 11.08 0.10
CA GLU A 420 31.82 12.07 -0.97
C GLU A 420 31.52 13.49 -0.48
N ILE A 421 30.44 13.69 0.29
CA ILE A 421 30.16 14.97 0.97
C ILE A 421 31.36 15.40 1.84
N LYS A 422 31.84 14.50 2.70
CA LYS A 422 33.01 14.78 3.56
C LYS A 422 34.27 15.09 2.74
N ARG A 423 34.49 14.39 1.63
CA ARG A 423 35.65 14.58 0.74
C ARG A 423 35.57 15.95 0.06
N ARG A 424 34.45 16.27 -0.57
CA ARG A 424 34.25 17.53 -1.30
C ARG A 424 34.35 18.73 -0.38
N LYS A 425 33.72 18.69 0.80
CA LYS A 425 33.88 19.72 1.85
C LYS A 425 35.34 19.92 2.26
N ARG A 426 36.08 18.83 2.48
CA ARG A 426 37.50 18.91 2.87
C ARG A 426 38.37 19.54 1.78
N LEU A 427 38.04 19.27 0.52
CA LEU A 427 38.78 19.76 -0.64
C LEU A 427 38.29 21.13 -1.15
N GLY A 428 37.20 21.67 -0.60
CA GLY A 428 36.56 22.89 -1.09
C GLY A 428 35.93 22.74 -2.48
N ILE A 429 35.53 21.52 -2.85
CA ILE A 429 34.85 21.22 -4.13
C ILE A 429 33.35 21.38 -3.94
N ASP A 430 32.65 21.86 -4.97
CA ASP A 430 31.19 21.95 -4.97
C ASP A 430 30.53 20.58 -4.79
N LEU A 431 29.49 20.54 -3.95
CA LEU A 431 28.78 19.32 -3.60
C LEU A 431 27.93 18.79 -4.76
N GLY A 432 27.54 19.64 -5.71
CA GLY A 432 26.74 19.25 -6.87
C GLY A 432 25.47 18.51 -6.46
N GLY A 433 25.27 17.30 -6.97
CA GLY A 433 24.11 16.46 -6.63
C GLY A 433 24.06 15.99 -5.18
N PHE A 434 25.19 15.97 -4.49
CA PHE A 434 25.27 15.50 -3.10
C PHE A 434 24.67 16.50 -2.09
N VAL A 435 24.31 17.71 -2.50
CA VAL A 435 23.58 18.67 -1.65
C VAL A 435 22.26 18.06 -1.15
N TYR A 436 21.54 17.33 -2.02
CA TYR A 436 20.27 16.66 -1.65
C TYR A 436 20.47 15.53 -0.63
N ALA A 437 21.67 14.98 -0.53
CA ALA A 437 22.02 13.97 0.46
C ALA A 437 22.51 14.57 1.79
N GLU A 438 22.88 15.84 1.80
CA GLU A 438 23.36 16.55 2.99
C GLU A 438 22.22 17.05 3.87
N ALA A 439 21.15 17.60 3.27
CA ALA A 439 20.05 18.24 4.00
C ALA A 439 19.35 17.24 4.95
N ASP A 440 19.67 17.31 6.24
CA ASP A 440 18.91 16.75 7.37
C ASP A 440 18.44 17.90 8.25
#